data_AF-A0A258BZD8-F1
#
_entry.id   AF-A0A258BZD8-F1
#
_cell.length_a   1.000
_cell.length_b   1.000
_cell.length_c   1.000
_cell.angle_alpha   90.00
_cell.angle_beta   90.00
_cell.angle_gamma   90.00
#
_symmetry.space_group_name_H-M   'P 1'
#
loop_
_entity.id
_entity.type
_entity.pdbx_description
1 polymer ?
#
loop_
_entity_poly.entity_id
_entity_poly.type
_entity_poly.pdbx_seq_one_letter_code
_entity_poly.pdbx_strand_id
1 'polypeptide(L)'
;MAGELGGTHLTQIPAVWMGQRVKMNTGHLNFARNEKGNVAMIAALCIIPIVGIAGFAIDFQVTTTQKARVQQAVDSAVLAATKSMQDGKDQAYTQKEANDYFTGILNQSNNSGLTCTKITLIYLEETEELEGKASCEQKTTLSNVMGIKKLDFTVSSAATYGIGKLEIAFVFDVSGSMGSNNRMTNLKVAAREAVDTLLPVDGYAGDPEDVRLAMVSYDTMVNAGPHFKAVTNKDPV
;
A
#
# COMPACT_ATOMS: atom_id res chain seq x y z
N MET A 1 -58.43 33.41 72.70
CA MET A 1 -59.57 34.08 72.05
C MET A 1 -60.16 33.06 71.09
N ALA A 2 -61.09 32.22 71.58
CA ALA A 2 -62.56 32.41 71.52
C ALA A 2 -63.11 32.11 70.10
N GLY A 3 -64.13 31.30 69.85
CA GLY A 3 -65.04 30.45 70.66
C GLY A 3 -65.24 29.11 69.92
N GLU A 4 -65.60 28.00 70.57
CA GLU A 4 -66.88 27.64 71.21
C GLU A 4 -68.06 27.40 70.25
N LEU A 5 -68.94 26.48 70.69
CA LEU A 5 -70.25 26.06 70.17
C LEU A 5 -70.19 24.91 69.15
N GLY A 6 -70.60 23.67 69.49
CA GLY A 6 -71.97 23.27 69.87
C GLY A 6 -72.58 22.57 68.64
N GLY A 7 -73.26 21.43 68.64
CA GLY A 7 -73.82 20.53 69.65
C GLY A 7 -74.68 19.51 68.86
N THR A 8 -74.90 18.34 69.45
CA THR A 8 -76.05 17.41 69.27
C THR A 8 -76.39 16.88 67.87
N HIS A 9 -76.36 15.55 67.70
CA HIS A 9 -77.57 14.70 67.65
C HIS A 9 -77.21 13.24 67.33
N LEU A 10 -77.67 12.33 68.19
CA LEU A 10 -77.72 10.89 67.94
C LEU A 10 -78.95 10.58 67.07
N THR A 11 -78.75 9.92 65.93
CA THR A 11 -79.77 9.13 65.24
C THR A 11 -79.14 7.88 64.63
N GLN A 12 -79.88 6.79 64.74
CA GLN A 12 -79.46 5.40 64.61
C GLN A 12 -79.97 4.81 63.26
N ILE A 13 -79.26 3.78 62.73
CA ILE A 13 -79.72 2.68 61.81
C ILE A 13 -79.67 2.97 60.28
N PRO A 14 -79.43 2.00 59.35
CA PRO A 14 -78.91 0.61 59.44
C PRO A 14 -77.66 0.30 58.58
N ALA A 15 -77.09 -0.89 58.81
CA ALA A 15 -76.15 -1.57 57.92
C ALA A 15 -76.81 -1.95 56.57
N VAL A 16 -76.19 -1.57 55.46
CA VAL A 16 -76.46 -2.12 54.12
C VAL A 16 -75.19 -2.81 53.63
N TRP A 17 -75.32 -4.12 53.45
CA TRP A 17 -74.34 -5.02 52.90
C TRP A 17 -74.35 -4.88 51.36
N MET A 18 -73.24 -4.49 50.74
CA MET A 18 -73.03 -4.75 49.32
C MET A 18 -71.56 -5.04 49.06
N GLY A 19 -71.24 -6.34 49.12
CA GLY A 19 -69.91 -6.87 48.84
C GLY A 19 -69.46 -6.51 47.44
N GLN A 20 -68.48 -5.62 47.34
CA GLN A 20 -67.78 -5.33 46.11
C GLN A 20 -66.83 -6.50 45.83
N ARG A 21 -67.30 -7.50 45.08
CA ARG A 21 -66.45 -8.58 44.56
C ARG A 21 -65.45 -7.96 43.60
N VAL A 22 -64.22 -7.75 44.08
CA VAL A 22 -63.05 -7.52 43.24
C VAL A 22 -62.92 -8.74 42.34
N LYS A 23 -63.24 -8.57 41.04
CA LYS A 23 -62.89 -9.55 40.02
C LYS A 23 -61.37 -9.50 39.89
N MET A 24 -60.67 -10.30 40.68
CA MET A 24 -59.28 -10.65 40.39
C MET A 24 -59.29 -11.44 39.09
N ASN A 25 -58.97 -10.75 37.99
CA ASN A 25 -58.72 -11.38 36.71
C ASN A 25 -57.37 -12.11 36.85
N THR A 26 -57.40 -13.36 37.29
CA THR A 26 -56.25 -14.26 37.26
C THR A 26 -55.89 -14.56 35.82
N GLY A 27 -55.17 -13.62 35.19
CA GLY A 27 -54.52 -13.78 33.90
C GLY A 27 -53.26 -14.65 34.03
N HIS A 28 -53.42 -15.87 34.53
CA HIS A 28 -52.43 -16.92 34.38
C HIS A 28 -52.93 -17.87 33.29
N LEU A 29 -52.03 -18.37 32.45
CA LEU A 29 -52.24 -19.39 31.39
C LEU A 29 -52.41 -18.90 29.93
N ASN A 30 -51.69 -17.86 29.50
CA ASN A 30 -51.45 -17.64 28.06
C ASN A 30 -49.96 -17.52 27.68
N PHE A 31 -49.05 -18.04 28.51
CA PHE A 31 -47.62 -18.10 28.15
C PHE A 31 -47.33 -19.15 27.06
N ALA A 32 -48.11 -20.24 26.99
CA ALA A 32 -47.86 -21.35 26.07
C ALA A 32 -48.30 -21.09 24.61
N ARG A 33 -49.14 -20.07 24.35
CA ARG A 33 -49.72 -19.78 23.01
C ARG A 33 -49.18 -18.50 22.38
N ASN A 34 -48.01 -18.05 22.83
CA ASN A 34 -47.43 -16.77 22.43
C ASN A 34 -46.33 -16.98 21.36
N GLU A 35 -46.73 -17.18 20.10
CA GLU A 35 -45.80 -17.38 18.96
C GLU A 35 -44.84 -16.20 18.77
N LYS A 36 -45.23 -15.00 19.22
CA LYS A 36 -44.37 -13.80 19.23
C LYS A 36 -43.09 -14.00 20.06
N GLY A 37 -43.15 -14.81 21.12
CA GLY A 37 -41.98 -15.14 21.93
C GLY A 37 -41.00 -16.08 21.21
N ASN A 38 -41.53 -17.03 20.41
CA ASN A 38 -40.70 -17.96 19.64
C ASN A 38 -39.93 -17.24 18.52
N VAL A 39 -40.59 -16.32 17.82
CA VAL A 39 -39.94 -15.45 16.82
C VAL A 39 -38.86 -14.58 17.46
N ALA A 40 -39.12 -14.00 18.65
CA ALA A 40 -38.12 -13.22 19.38
C ALA A 40 -36.92 -14.06 19.82
N MET A 41 -37.13 -15.31 20.27
CA MET A 41 -36.05 -16.23 20.65
C MET A 41 -35.19 -16.65 19.45
N ILE A 42 -35.82 -17.00 18.32
CA ILE A 42 -35.10 -17.33 17.09
C ILE A 42 -34.33 -16.11 16.57
N ALA A 43 -34.96 -14.93 16.56
CA ALA A 43 -34.29 -13.69 16.16
C ALA A 43 -33.10 -13.35 17.06
N ALA A 44 -33.23 -13.49 18.38
CA ALA A 44 -32.14 -13.27 19.33
C ALA A 44 -30.95 -14.22 19.09
N LEU A 45 -31.22 -15.50 18.79
CA LEU A 45 -30.18 -16.47 18.44
C LEU A 45 -29.54 -16.17 17.07
N CYS A 46 -30.30 -15.68 16.09
CA CYS A 46 -29.79 -15.31 14.77
C CYS A 46 -28.98 -14.01 14.75
N ILE A 47 -29.24 -13.06 15.67
CA ILE A 47 -28.48 -11.80 15.76
C ILE A 47 -27.01 -12.07 16.07
N ILE A 48 -26.70 -13.06 16.91
CA ILE A 48 -25.33 -13.39 17.31
C ILE A 48 -24.41 -13.69 16.10
N PRO A 49 -24.73 -14.67 15.23
CA PRO A 49 -23.90 -14.94 14.05
C PRO A 49 -23.91 -13.80 13.02
N ILE A 50 -25.00 -13.05 12.88
CA ILE A 50 -25.07 -11.90 11.96
C ILE A 50 -24.09 -10.80 12.40
N VAL A 51 -24.13 -10.41 13.68
CA VAL A 51 -23.22 -9.42 14.25
C VAL A 51 -21.79 -9.91 14.19
N GLY A 52 -21.55 -11.21 14.42
CA GLY A 52 -20.23 -11.82 14.27
C GLY A 52 -19.65 -11.66 12.86
N ILE A 53 -20.42 -12.02 11.83
CA ILE A 53 -20.01 -11.90 10.43
C ILE A 53 -19.81 -10.42 10.04
N ALA A 54 -20.73 -9.54 10.45
CA ALA A 54 -20.61 -8.10 10.20
C ALA A 54 -19.36 -7.51 10.87
N GLY A 55 -19.06 -7.91 12.10
CA GLY A 55 -17.87 -7.51 12.83
C GLY A 55 -16.58 -7.94 12.14
N PHE A 56 -16.54 -9.19 11.67
CA PHE A 56 -15.43 -9.70 10.87
C PHE A 56 -15.26 -8.94 9.55
N ALA A 57 -16.35 -8.64 8.84
CA ALA A 57 -16.29 -7.90 7.59
C ALA A 57 -15.70 -6.50 7.77
N ILE A 58 -16.05 -5.81 8.87
CA ILE A 58 -15.51 -4.48 9.18
C ILE A 58 -14.01 -4.57 9.52
N ASP A 59 -13.61 -5.49 10.41
CA ASP A 59 -12.19 -5.64 10.74
C ASP A 59 -11.36 -6.08 9.53
N PHE A 60 -11.93 -6.91 8.66
CA PHE A 60 -11.31 -7.31 7.40
C PHE A 60 -11.12 -6.09 6.48
N GLN A 61 -12.15 -5.26 6.31
CA GLN A 61 -12.06 -4.03 5.50
C GLN A 61 -10.97 -3.07 6.02
N VAL A 62 -10.89 -2.89 7.34
CA VAL A 62 -9.82 -2.09 7.97
C VAL A 62 -8.45 -2.71 7.67
N THR A 63 -8.32 -4.02 7.83
CA THR A 63 -7.07 -4.75 7.56
C THR A 63 -6.65 -4.65 6.09
N THR A 64 -7.59 -4.79 5.14
CA THR A 64 -7.30 -4.63 3.71
C THR A 64 -6.85 -3.21 3.37
N THR A 65 -7.48 -2.21 3.99
CA THR A 65 -7.08 -0.79 3.82
C THR A 65 -5.66 -0.56 4.33
N GLN A 66 -5.33 -1.09 5.52
CA GLN A 66 -3.98 -1.00 6.06
C GLN A 66 -2.98 -1.79 5.21
N LYS A 67 -3.33 -2.98 4.73
CA LYS A 67 -2.49 -3.77 3.82
C LYS A 67 -2.13 -2.99 2.55
N ALA A 68 -3.10 -2.33 1.92
CA ALA A 68 -2.84 -1.51 0.73
C ALA A 68 -1.88 -0.35 1.02
N ARG A 69 -1.97 0.26 2.20
CA ARG A 69 -1.05 1.32 2.62
C ARG A 69 0.35 0.80 2.94
N VAL A 70 0.47 -0.33 3.63
CA VAL A 70 1.77 -0.97 3.88
C VAL A 70 2.40 -1.39 2.54
N GLN A 71 1.61 -1.86 1.57
CA GLN A 71 2.09 -2.15 0.22
C GLN A 71 2.73 -0.91 -0.42
N GLN A 72 2.06 0.25 -0.40
CA GLN A 72 2.63 1.51 -0.92
C GLN A 72 3.94 1.91 -0.20
N ALA A 73 4.03 1.66 1.11
CA ALA A 73 5.23 1.91 1.88
C ALA A 73 6.37 0.96 1.47
N VAL A 74 6.09 -0.32 1.25
CA VAL A 74 7.07 -1.31 0.76
C VAL A 74 7.51 -0.97 -0.66
N ASP A 75 6.58 -0.61 -1.56
CA ASP A 75 6.91 -0.20 -2.93
C ASP A 75 7.88 0.98 -2.94
N SER A 76 7.60 2.01 -2.13
CA SER A 76 8.46 3.19 -2.00
C SER A 76 9.83 2.84 -1.40
N ALA A 77 9.86 1.95 -0.39
CA ALA A 77 11.09 1.50 0.24
C ALA A 77 11.96 0.67 -0.71
N VAL A 78 11.35 -0.20 -1.52
CA VAL A 78 12.06 -1.02 -2.52
C VAL A 78 12.61 -0.14 -3.63
N LEU A 79 11.86 0.86 -4.11
CA LEU A 79 12.37 1.83 -5.11
C LEU A 79 13.51 2.69 -4.56
N ALA A 80 13.46 3.11 -3.30
CA ALA A 80 14.57 3.80 -2.67
C ALA A 80 15.79 2.90 -2.55
N ALA A 81 15.59 1.63 -2.18
CA ALA A 81 16.64 0.64 -2.05
C ALA A 81 17.32 0.33 -3.40
N THR A 82 16.56 0.14 -4.49
CA THR A 82 17.14 -0.09 -5.82
C THR A 82 17.91 1.12 -6.30
N LYS A 83 17.45 2.34 -6.00
CA LYS A 83 18.22 3.55 -6.29
C LYS A 83 19.56 3.59 -5.54
N SER A 84 19.59 3.26 -4.24
CA SER A 84 20.85 3.21 -3.49
C SER A 84 21.82 2.16 -4.05
N MET A 85 21.30 1.04 -4.59
CA MET A 85 22.14 0.07 -5.30
C MET A 85 22.71 0.61 -6.62
N GLN A 86 21.91 1.33 -7.40
CA GLN A 86 22.36 2.00 -8.63
C GLN A 86 23.44 3.06 -8.33
N ASP A 87 23.34 3.73 -7.18
CA ASP A 87 24.36 4.68 -6.69
C ASP A 87 25.61 3.98 -6.10
N GLY A 88 25.73 2.65 -6.23
CA GLY A 88 26.89 1.87 -5.79
C GLY A 88 27.03 1.75 -4.28
N LYS A 89 25.92 1.87 -3.52
CA LYS A 89 25.95 1.73 -2.06
C LYS A 89 25.99 0.26 -1.64
N ASP A 90 26.63 0.00 -0.50
CA ASP A 90 26.68 -1.32 0.12
C ASP A 90 25.29 -1.79 0.60
N GLN A 91 25.09 -3.11 0.65
CA GLN A 91 23.83 -3.76 1.04
C GLN A 91 23.37 -3.34 2.44
N ALA A 92 24.30 -3.13 3.38
CA ALA A 92 23.97 -2.67 4.74
C ALA A 92 23.34 -1.27 4.73
N TYR A 93 23.84 -0.38 3.85
CA TYR A 93 23.29 0.95 3.66
C TYR A 93 21.92 0.89 2.98
N THR A 94 21.80 0.12 1.90
CA THR A 94 20.55 -0.09 1.16
C THR A 94 19.44 -0.64 2.07
N GLN A 95 19.76 -1.63 2.92
CA GLN A 95 18.81 -2.20 3.87
C GLN A 95 18.39 -1.20 4.96
N LYS A 96 19.29 -0.32 5.40
CA LYS A 96 18.97 0.76 6.33
C LYS A 96 18.05 1.78 5.67
N GLU A 97 18.36 2.23 4.46
CA GLU A 97 17.57 3.21 3.73
C GLU A 97 16.15 2.70 3.43
N ALA A 98 16.01 1.45 3.00
CA ALA A 98 14.70 0.81 2.84
C ALA A 98 13.87 0.86 4.13
N ASN A 99 14.49 0.58 5.27
CA ASN A 99 13.82 0.65 6.58
C ASN A 99 13.45 2.08 6.96
N ASP A 100 14.31 3.06 6.70
CA ASP A 100 14.07 4.46 7.01
C ASP A 100 12.89 4.99 6.18
N TYR A 101 12.81 4.67 4.88
CA TYR A 101 11.65 4.99 4.04
C TYR A 101 10.37 4.28 4.51
N PHE A 102 10.44 2.98 4.76
CA PHE A 102 9.28 2.20 5.19
C PHE A 102 8.71 2.72 6.51
N THR A 103 9.56 2.91 7.52
CA THR A 103 9.14 3.43 8.83
C THR A 103 8.71 4.89 8.76
N GLY A 104 9.37 5.72 7.94
CA GLY A 104 9.00 7.11 7.70
C GLY A 104 7.58 7.27 7.14
N ILE A 105 7.18 6.40 6.21
CA ILE A 105 5.81 6.41 5.63
C ILE A 105 4.79 5.88 6.64
N LEU A 106 5.13 4.83 7.38
CA LEU A 106 4.22 4.28 8.38
C LEU A 106 3.98 5.26 9.52
N ASN A 107 5.00 5.95 10.03
CA ASN A 107 4.88 6.87 11.16
C ASN A 107 4.07 8.14 10.86
N GLN A 108 3.84 8.47 9.58
CA GLN A 108 3.08 9.66 9.17
C GLN A 108 1.56 9.54 9.30
N SER A 109 1.02 8.35 9.56
CA SER A 109 -0.43 8.25 9.83
C SER A 109 -0.75 7.43 11.06
N ASN A 110 -1.97 7.63 11.56
CA ASN A 110 -2.52 6.93 12.70
C ASN A 110 -2.63 5.42 12.40
N ASN A 111 -1.58 4.67 12.74
CA ASN A 111 -1.46 3.21 12.61
C ASN A 111 -2.22 2.48 13.74
N SER A 112 -3.48 2.85 13.98
CA SER A 112 -4.26 2.29 15.08
C SER A 112 -4.37 0.76 14.97
N GLY A 113 -3.65 0.07 15.85
CA GLY A 113 -3.63 -1.39 15.93
C GLY A 113 -2.75 -2.10 14.89
N LEU A 114 -1.96 -1.37 14.09
CA LEU A 114 -1.04 -1.95 13.11
C LEU A 114 0.37 -2.08 13.71
N THR A 115 0.94 -3.28 13.68
CA THR A 115 2.35 -3.54 14.01
C THR A 115 3.01 -4.24 12.82
N CYS A 116 4.17 -3.77 12.37
CA CYS A 116 4.92 -4.37 11.26
C CYS A 116 6.35 -4.71 11.67
N THR A 117 6.90 -5.76 11.07
CA THR A 117 8.34 -6.04 11.11
C THR A 117 9.10 -4.99 10.29
N LYS A 118 10.41 -4.92 10.49
CA LYS A 118 11.30 -4.25 9.55
C LYS A 118 11.18 -4.88 8.15
N ILE A 119 11.47 -4.09 7.12
CA ILE A 119 11.53 -4.60 5.75
C ILE A 119 12.78 -5.48 5.61
N THR A 120 12.63 -6.63 4.97
CA THR A 120 13.74 -7.51 4.60
C THR A 120 13.92 -7.46 3.10
N LEU A 121 15.15 -7.19 2.64
CA LEU A 121 15.50 -7.20 1.22
C LEU A 121 16.07 -8.56 0.82
N ILE A 122 15.66 -9.05 -0.34
CA ILE A 122 16.13 -10.29 -0.98
C ILE A 122 16.66 -9.92 -2.36
N TYR A 123 17.90 -10.28 -2.63
CA TYR A 123 18.59 -9.97 -3.87
C TYR A 123 18.49 -11.17 -4.82
N LEU A 124 17.93 -10.95 -6.00
CA LEU A 124 17.78 -11.96 -7.05
C LEU A 124 18.76 -11.63 -8.18
N GLU A 125 19.98 -12.15 -8.06
CA GLU A 125 21.09 -11.81 -8.96
C GLU A 125 20.83 -12.21 -10.41
N GLU A 126 20.09 -13.30 -10.66
CA GLU A 126 19.80 -13.77 -12.02
C GLU A 126 18.89 -12.81 -12.82
N THR A 127 18.00 -12.09 -12.14
CA THR A 127 17.02 -11.17 -12.75
C THR A 127 17.33 -9.70 -12.50
N GLU A 128 18.44 -9.41 -11.80
CA GLU A 128 18.78 -8.06 -11.31
C GLU A 128 17.63 -7.41 -10.53
N GLU A 129 16.87 -8.22 -9.79
CA GLU A 129 15.72 -7.79 -9.01
C GLU A 129 16.04 -7.72 -7.52
N LEU A 130 15.44 -6.72 -6.86
CA LEU A 130 15.45 -6.56 -5.43
C LEU A 130 14.01 -6.72 -4.92
N GLU A 131 13.76 -7.74 -4.12
CA GLU A 131 12.46 -7.98 -3.49
C GLU A 131 12.48 -7.50 -2.02
N GLY A 132 11.55 -6.64 -1.64
CA GLY A 132 11.31 -6.24 -0.26
C GLY A 132 10.09 -6.93 0.33
N LYS A 133 10.21 -7.46 1.55
CA LYS A 133 9.12 -8.12 2.29
C LYS A 133 8.91 -7.48 3.65
N ALA A 134 7.65 -7.30 4.03
CA ALA A 134 7.26 -6.90 5.39
C ALA A 134 6.05 -7.72 5.86
N SER A 135 6.10 -8.17 7.11
CA SER A 135 5.00 -8.87 7.77
C SER A 135 4.37 -7.96 8.82
N CYS A 136 3.05 -7.90 8.82
CA CYS A 136 2.30 -7.03 9.71
C CYS A 136 1.15 -7.77 10.39
N GLU A 137 0.76 -7.27 11.55
CA GLU A 137 -0.43 -7.68 12.29
C GLU A 137 -1.35 -6.47 12.49
N GLN A 138 -2.64 -6.66 12.22
CA GLN A 138 -3.69 -5.69 12.51
C GLN A 138 -4.55 -6.21 13.66
N LYS A 139 -4.60 -5.47 14.76
CA LYS A 139 -5.54 -5.76 15.86
C LYS A 139 -6.97 -5.57 15.38
N THR A 140 -7.80 -6.56 15.67
CA THR A 140 -9.23 -6.55 15.40
C THR A 140 -9.98 -5.89 16.55
N THR A 141 -11.13 -5.26 16.26
CA THR A 141 -11.97 -4.63 17.28
C THR A 141 -13.21 -5.48 17.53
N LEU A 142 -13.97 -5.79 16.49
CA LEU A 142 -15.27 -6.46 16.61
C LEU A 142 -15.11 -7.99 16.67
N SER A 143 -14.20 -8.54 15.86
CA SER A 143 -13.86 -9.97 15.80
C SER A 143 -13.16 -10.46 17.06
N ASN A 144 -12.59 -9.54 17.84
CA ASN A 144 -11.96 -9.85 19.13
C ASN A 144 -12.97 -10.41 20.14
N VAL A 145 -14.24 -9.97 20.06
CA VAL A 145 -15.35 -10.52 20.86
C VAL A 145 -15.56 -12.00 20.58
N MET A 146 -15.23 -12.46 19.37
CA MET A 146 -15.28 -13.87 18.96
C MET A 146 -13.93 -14.60 19.08
N GLY A 147 -12.94 -13.99 19.75
CA GLY A 147 -11.64 -14.59 20.02
C GLY A 147 -10.57 -14.39 18.93
N ILE A 148 -10.93 -13.81 17.77
CA ILE A 148 -9.96 -13.44 16.74
C ILE A 148 -9.39 -12.07 17.11
N LYS A 149 -8.21 -12.03 17.73
CA LYS A 149 -7.61 -10.80 18.27
C LYS A 149 -6.82 -9.97 17.26
N LYS A 150 -6.40 -10.60 16.16
CA LYS A 150 -5.58 -9.99 15.13
C LYS A 150 -5.72 -10.71 13.80
N LEU A 151 -5.39 -9.99 12.73
CA LEU A 151 -5.26 -10.48 11.38
C LEU A 151 -3.83 -10.21 10.91
N ASP A 152 -3.10 -11.28 10.61
CA ASP A 152 -1.72 -11.20 10.11
C ASP A 152 -1.75 -11.15 8.57
N PHE A 153 -0.87 -10.33 7.98
CA PHE A 153 -0.70 -10.26 6.54
C PHE A 153 0.76 -9.94 6.16
N THR A 154 1.18 -10.43 5.01
CA THR A 154 2.47 -10.13 4.40
C THR A 154 2.26 -9.32 3.13
N VAL A 155 3.14 -8.36 2.90
CA VAL A 155 3.26 -7.61 1.66
C VAL A 155 4.66 -7.81 1.09
N SER A 156 4.76 -7.84 -0.22
CA SER A 156 6.01 -7.91 -0.94
C SER A 156 5.98 -7.00 -2.15
N SER A 157 7.13 -6.45 -2.51
CA SER A 157 7.32 -5.67 -3.73
C SER A 157 8.67 -6.00 -4.30
N ALA A 158 8.80 -5.94 -5.62
CA ALA A 158 10.06 -6.17 -6.31
C ALA A 158 10.32 -5.05 -7.30
N ALA A 159 11.58 -4.65 -7.43
CA ALA A 159 12.02 -3.73 -8.46
C ALA A 159 13.37 -4.16 -9.01
N THR A 160 13.56 -3.99 -10.32
CA THR A 160 14.83 -4.22 -10.99
C THR A 160 15.80 -3.08 -10.66
N TYR A 161 17.01 -3.41 -10.21
CA TYR A 161 18.09 -2.44 -10.01
C TYR A 161 19.06 -2.40 -11.20
N GLY A 162 18.97 -3.37 -12.10
CA GLY A 162 19.69 -3.42 -13.37
C GLY A 162 19.74 -2.07 -14.06
N ILE A 163 20.94 -1.52 -14.18
CA ILE A 163 21.24 -0.38 -15.04
C ILE A 163 21.22 -0.95 -16.45
N GLY A 164 20.08 -0.78 -17.13
CA GLY A 164 19.87 -1.40 -18.44
C GLY A 164 21.02 -1.10 -19.40
N LYS A 165 21.48 -2.13 -20.13
CA LYS A 165 22.52 -1.99 -21.14
C LYS A 165 22.10 -0.97 -22.20
N LEU A 166 22.97 -0.01 -22.46
CA LEU A 166 22.73 1.12 -23.35
C LEU A 166 23.66 1.04 -24.56
N GLU A 167 23.09 0.81 -25.73
CA GLU A 167 23.82 0.85 -27.00
C GLU A 167 23.41 2.09 -27.80
N ILE A 168 24.35 3.00 -28.04
CA ILE A 168 24.10 4.27 -28.74
C ILE A 168 25.00 4.35 -29.97
N ALA A 169 24.41 4.63 -31.13
CA ALA A 169 25.13 4.90 -32.37
C ALA A 169 25.01 6.39 -32.75
N PHE A 170 26.12 7.11 -32.71
CA PHE A 170 26.22 8.47 -33.21
C PHE A 170 26.53 8.48 -34.70
N VAL A 171 25.76 9.27 -35.45
CA VAL A 171 25.96 9.53 -36.89
C VAL A 171 26.20 11.03 -37.07
N PHE A 172 27.44 11.40 -37.37
CA PHE A 172 27.87 12.80 -37.47
C PHE A 172 27.90 13.29 -38.92
N ASP A 173 27.16 14.36 -39.21
CA ASP A 173 27.28 15.11 -40.47
C ASP A 173 28.59 15.91 -40.47
N VAL A 174 29.44 15.64 -41.45
CA VAL A 174 30.71 16.36 -41.69
C VAL A 174 30.73 17.08 -43.03
N SER A 175 29.56 17.37 -43.60
CA SER A 175 29.40 18.05 -44.88
C SER A 175 29.94 19.48 -44.89
N GLY A 176 30.15 20.03 -46.10
CA GLY A 176 30.68 21.39 -46.27
C GLY A 176 29.88 22.48 -45.53
N SER A 177 28.57 22.26 -45.32
CA SER A 177 27.71 23.19 -44.57
C SER A 177 28.09 23.30 -43.08
N MET A 178 28.70 22.25 -42.53
CA MET A 178 29.16 22.19 -41.14
C MET A 178 30.40 23.04 -40.88
N GLY A 179 31.12 23.44 -41.94
CA GLY A 179 32.20 24.43 -41.87
C GLY A 179 31.72 25.86 -41.59
N SER A 180 30.42 26.13 -41.68
CA SER A 180 29.83 27.45 -41.44
C SER A 180 29.35 27.64 -40.00
N ASN A 181 29.28 28.90 -39.53
CA ASN A 181 28.63 29.29 -38.27
C ASN A 181 29.08 28.48 -37.03
N ASN A 182 30.35 28.09 -36.97
CA ASN A 182 30.92 27.27 -35.89
C ASN A 182 30.22 25.91 -35.66
N ARG A 183 29.42 25.41 -36.62
CA ARG A 183 28.64 24.18 -36.46
C ARG A 183 29.52 22.96 -36.16
N MET A 184 30.62 22.78 -36.91
CA MET A 184 31.58 21.70 -36.64
C MET A 184 32.25 21.82 -35.27
N THR A 185 32.58 23.04 -34.83
CA THR A 185 33.15 23.29 -33.51
C THR A 185 32.15 22.91 -32.42
N ASN A 186 30.90 23.35 -32.55
CA ASN A 186 29.83 23.04 -31.60
C ASN A 186 29.49 21.55 -31.58
N LEU A 187 29.48 20.88 -32.74
CA LEU A 187 29.26 19.44 -32.83
C LEU A 187 30.33 18.65 -32.07
N LYS A 188 31.61 19.04 -32.20
CA LYS A 188 32.71 18.41 -31.46
C LYS A 188 32.59 18.60 -29.95
N VAL A 189 32.15 19.78 -29.50
CA VAL A 189 31.91 20.05 -28.08
C VAL A 189 30.75 19.19 -27.57
N ALA A 190 29.61 19.23 -28.25
CA ALA A 190 28.44 18.45 -27.87
C ALA A 190 28.70 16.94 -27.91
N ALA A 191 29.47 16.44 -28.88
CA ALA A 191 29.85 15.03 -28.95
C ALA A 191 30.73 14.60 -27.78
N ARG A 192 31.68 15.45 -27.33
CA ARG A 192 32.49 15.18 -26.14
C ARG A 192 31.64 15.18 -24.88
N GLU A 193 30.79 16.19 -24.71
CA GLU A 193 29.86 16.28 -23.58
C GLU A 193 28.91 15.08 -23.53
N ALA A 194 28.40 14.63 -24.68
CA ALA A 194 27.58 13.43 -24.77
C ALA A 194 28.35 12.16 -24.36
N VAL A 195 29.59 11.99 -24.82
CA VAL A 195 30.44 10.85 -24.40
C VAL A 195 30.72 10.90 -22.90
N ASP A 196 31.09 12.06 -22.36
CA ASP A 196 31.40 12.22 -20.93
C ASP A 196 30.17 12.02 -20.04
N THR A 197 28.97 12.32 -20.55
CA THR A 197 27.70 12.13 -19.83
C THR A 197 27.22 10.68 -19.91
N LEU A 198 27.37 10.04 -21.07
CA LEU A 198 26.83 8.70 -21.32
C LEU A 198 27.77 7.60 -20.84
N LEU A 199 29.08 7.79 -20.93
CA LEU A 199 30.01 6.82 -20.39
C LEU A 199 29.97 6.87 -18.87
N PRO A 200 29.85 5.71 -18.22
CA PRO A 200 29.90 5.65 -16.77
C PRO A 200 31.24 6.20 -16.27
N VAL A 201 31.18 7.14 -15.33
CA VAL A 201 32.36 7.75 -14.70
C VAL A 201 33.03 6.78 -13.71
N ASP A 202 34.30 7.03 -13.40
CA ASP A 202 35.06 6.24 -12.41
C ASP A 202 34.28 6.09 -11.09
N GLY A 203 34.01 4.84 -10.69
CA GLY A 203 33.19 4.50 -9.52
C GLY A 203 31.76 4.05 -9.82
N TYR A 204 31.38 3.93 -11.10
CA TYR A 204 30.13 3.29 -11.51
C TYR A 204 30.11 1.81 -11.11
N ALA A 205 29.02 1.37 -10.50
CA ALA A 205 28.87 0.01 -9.98
C ALA A 205 28.52 -1.04 -11.05
N GLY A 206 28.23 -0.62 -12.29
CA GLY A 206 27.92 -1.50 -13.42
C GLY A 206 29.15 -2.00 -14.17
N ASP A 207 28.91 -2.90 -15.12
CA ASP A 207 29.94 -3.42 -16.02
C ASP A 207 30.34 -2.27 -16.99
N PRO A 208 31.65 -2.02 -17.22
CA PRO A 208 32.09 -1.11 -18.29
C PRO A 208 31.46 -1.40 -19.66
N GLU A 209 31.03 -2.64 -19.90
CA GLU A 209 30.32 -3.08 -21.12
C GLU A 209 28.82 -2.74 -21.13
N ASP A 210 28.27 -2.20 -20.05
CA ASP A 210 26.85 -1.81 -19.98
C ASP A 210 26.55 -0.61 -20.89
N VAL A 211 27.54 0.23 -21.23
CA VAL A 211 27.37 1.32 -22.19
C VAL A 211 28.29 1.14 -23.40
N ARG A 212 27.68 0.90 -24.57
CA ARG A 212 28.40 0.76 -25.84
C ARG A 212 28.11 1.93 -26.75
N LEU A 213 29.15 2.65 -27.13
CA LEU A 213 29.07 3.76 -28.08
C LEU A 213 29.66 3.35 -29.43
N ALA A 214 28.89 3.53 -30.48
CA ALA A 214 29.36 3.49 -31.86
C ALA A 214 29.36 4.91 -32.43
N MET A 215 30.36 5.24 -33.25
CA MET A 215 30.44 6.54 -33.91
C MET A 215 30.77 6.36 -35.39
N VAL A 216 30.01 7.04 -36.23
CA VAL A 216 30.25 7.12 -37.67
C VAL A 216 30.08 8.55 -38.15
N SER A 217 30.83 8.95 -39.16
CA SER A 217 30.67 10.25 -39.82
C SER A 217 30.31 10.07 -41.29
N TYR A 218 29.59 11.04 -41.85
CA TYR A 218 29.17 11.04 -43.24
C TYR A 218 29.24 12.45 -43.85
N ASP A 219 29.52 12.52 -45.14
CA ASP A 219 29.25 13.70 -45.98
C ASP A 219 28.36 13.24 -47.14
N THR A 220 28.93 12.97 -48.32
CA THR A 220 28.18 12.38 -49.44
C THR A 220 28.02 10.88 -49.28
N MET A 221 28.99 10.23 -48.61
CA MET A 221 29.01 8.80 -48.31
C MET A 221 29.62 8.56 -46.92
N VAL A 222 29.35 7.38 -46.36
CA VAL A 222 29.99 6.90 -45.13
C VAL A 222 31.28 6.17 -45.48
N ASN A 223 32.36 6.44 -44.75
CA ASN A 223 33.58 5.65 -44.86
C ASN A 223 33.43 4.34 -44.06
N ALA A 224 33.10 3.25 -44.76
CA ALA A 224 32.98 1.91 -44.17
C ALA A 224 34.33 1.16 -44.06
N GLY A 225 35.44 1.78 -44.46
CA GLY A 225 36.79 1.21 -44.35
C GLY A 225 36.90 -0.21 -44.95
N PRO A 226 37.60 -1.13 -44.28
CA PRO A 226 37.75 -2.52 -44.73
C PRO A 226 36.42 -3.29 -44.89
N HIS A 227 35.36 -2.85 -44.21
CA HIS A 227 34.05 -3.51 -44.26
C HIS A 227 33.29 -3.22 -45.57
N PHE A 228 33.66 -2.16 -46.29
CA PHE A 228 32.98 -1.79 -47.54
C PHE A 228 32.97 -2.94 -48.55
N LYS A 229 34.12 -3.57 -48.78
CA LYS A 229 34.26 -4.68 -49.73
C LYS A 229 33.56 -5.94 -49.24
N ALA A 230 33.62 -6.21 -47.95
CA ALA A 230 32.96 -7.37 -47.35
C ALA A 230 31.42 -7.30 -47.47
N VAL A 231 30.84 -6.10 -47.38
CA VAL A 231 29.38 -5.89 -47.44
C VAL A 231 28.87 -5.71 -48.87
N THR A 232 29.64 -5.02 -49.73
CA THR A 232 29.17 -4.62 -51.06
C THR A 232 29.71 -5.47 -52.21
N ASN A 233 30.73 -6.32 -51.95
CA ASN A 233 31.54 -7.00 -52.97
C ASN A 233 32.13 -6.05 -54.03
N LYS A 234 32.31 -4.77 -53.69
CA LYS A 234 32.90 -3.74 -54.56
C LYS A 234 34.10 -3.09 -53.88
N ASP A 235 35.06 -2.64 -54.67
CA ASP A 235 36.17 -1.84 -54.17
C ASP A 235 35.68 -0.40 -53.86
N PRO A 236 36.15 0.23 -52.77
CA PRO A 236 35.79 1.61 -52.45
C PRO A 236 36.29 2.56 -53.53
N VAL A 237 35.45 3.53 -53.90
CA VAL A 237 35.72 4.54 -54.95
C VAL A 237 36.36 5.78 -54.35
#